data_AF-A0A4Q2R658-F1
#
_entry.id   AF-A0A4Q2R658-F1
#
_cell.length_a   1.000
_cell.length_b   1.000
_cell.length_c   1.000
_cell.angle_alpha   90.00
_cell.angle_beta   90.00
_cell.angle_gamma   90.00
#
_symmetry.space_group_name_H-M   'P 1'
#
loop_
_entity.id
_entity.type
_entity.pdbx_description
1 polymer ?
#
loop_
_entity_poly.entity_id
_entity_poly.type
_entity_poly.pdbx_seq_one_letter_code
_entity_poly.pdbx_strand_id
1 'polypeptide(L)'
;MADGGRVEAFRVEKSMPAGLASAAGRPSWGWAAPLQPQSPHRTSIMQSGFIKSRVAAGAIAPWSIAAFTGNRNEVAQATGSTTGLAGITDYLGIDAVCADRMVDLQLTEVADVKAGGTIAPGDPITSDANGAAIKAVKAVGAEVFCIGIAQEPAVVGDVFGVLVSPFVITA
;
A
#
# COMPACT_ATOMS: atom_id res chain seq x y z
N MET A 1 54.21 33.36 37.43
CA MET A 1 53.22 32.34 37.03
C MET A 1 51.91 33.11 36.90
N ALA A 2 51.63 33.67 35.72
CA ALA A 2 50.87 33.03 34.63
C ALA A 2 49.46 32.69 35.15
N ASP A 3 48.35 33.23 34.67
CA ASP A 3 47.96 33.70 33.33
C ASP A 3 47.00 34.89 33.46
N GLY A 4 47.05 35.93 32.62
CA GLY A 4 46.60 35.93 31.22
C GLY A 4 45.40 36.89 31.16
N GLY A 5 45.51 38.10 30.63
CA GLY A 5 45.75 38.35 29.23
C GLY A 5 44.42 38.68 28.55
N ARG A 6 44.13 40.00 28.43
CA ARG A 6 43.38 40.70 27.37
C ARG A 6 42.20 39.96 26.73
N VAL A 7 41.01 40.55 26.75
CA VAL A 7 40.40 41.27 25.60
C VAL A 7 38.96 41.63 25.94
N GLU A 8 38.56 42.88 25.66
CA GLU A 8 37.14 43.24 25.57
C GLU A 8 36.49 42.40 24.46
N ALA A 9 35.72 41.40 24.86
CA ALA A 9 34.93 40.63 23.92
C ALA A 9 33.62 41.38 23.66
N PHE A 10 33.67 42.23 22.63
CA PHE A 10 32.55 42.63 21.78
C PHE A 10 31.52 41.50 21.75
N ARG A 11 30.42 41.64 22.50
CA ARG A 11 29.33 40.67 22.46
C ARG A 11 28.63 40.87 21.12
N VAL A 12 29.17 40.21 20.09
CA VAL A 12 28.51 40.01 18.80
C VAL A 12 27.10 39.54 19.11
N GLU A 13 26.09 40.35 18.78
CA GLU A 13 24.72 39.89 18.61
C GLU A 13 24.74 38.79 17.53
N LYS A 14 24.93 37.54 17.98
CA LYS A 14 24.79 36.38 17.11
C LYS A 14 23.55 35.62 17.52
N SER A 15 22.50 35.88 16.74
CA SER A 15 21.39 34.99 16.41
C SER A 15 20.58 34.44 17.59
N MET A 16 19.40 35.03 17.76
CA MET A 16 18.27 34.40 18.44
C MET A 16 17.96 33.04 17.79
N PRO A 17 17.94 31.91 18.52
CA PRO A 17 17.24 30.72 18.07
C PRO A 17 15.74 30.89 18.37
N ALA A 18 14.94 31.00 17.31
CA ALA A 18 13.50 30.96 17.41
C ALA A 18 13.05 29.60 17.96
N GLY A 19 12.33 29.62 19.08
CA GLY A 19 11.58 28.45 19.55
C GLY A 19 11.81 28.10 21.02
N LEU A 20 11.43 28.98 21.94
CA LEU A 20 10.93 28.55 23.25
C LEU A 20 10.18 29.69 23.96
N ALA A 21 9.10 30.19 23.34
CA ALA A 21 8.13 30.99 24.10
C ALA A 21 7.32 30.05 25.00
N SER A 22 7.67 30.08 26.29
CA SER A 22 7.00 29.40 27.40
C SER A 22 5.48 29.51 27.29
N ALA A 23 4.81 28.35 27.24
CA ALA A 23 3.36 28.22 27.30
C ALA A 23 2.85 28.54 28.72
N ALA A 24 2.92 29.81 29.11
CA ALA A 24 2.20 30.32 30.27
C ALA A 24 0.74 30.58 29.88
N GLY A 25 -0.18 29.78 30.44
CA GLY A 25 -1.60 30.09 30.48
C GLY A 25 -2.42 29.58 29.30
N ARG A 26 -2.91 28.35 29.37
CA ARG A 26 -4.15 27.97 28.67
C ARG A 26 -5.12 27.41 29.72
N PRO A 27 -6.21 28.14 30.05
CA PRO A 27 -7.14 27.74 31.09
C PRO A 27 -7.86 26.44 30.74
N SER A 28 -8.06 25.63 31.77
CA SER A 28 -8.77 24.37 31.77
C SER A 28 -10.25 24.58 31.45
N TRP A 29 -10.77 23.80 30.49
CA TRP A 29 -12.18 23.67 30.13
C TRP A 29 -12.87 24.91 29.54
N GLY A 30 -12.82 24.99 28.21
CA GLY A 30 -13.65 25.87 27.39
C GLY A 30 -13.97 25.17 26.07
N TRP A 31 -15.27 25.01 25.79
CA TRP A 31 -15.95 24.36 24.66
C TRP A 31 -15.75 25.05 23.30
N ALA A 32 -14.62 25.72 23.10
CA ALA A 32 -14.19 26.24 21.82
C ALA A 32 -12.76 25.77 21.58
N ALA A 33 -12.61 24.53 21.13
CA ALA A 33 -11.42 24.17 20.39
C ALA A 33 -11.39 25.08 19.15
N PRO A 34 -10.32 25.88 18.93
CA PRO A 34 -10.15 26.52 17.63
C PRO A 34 -10.17 25.37 16.62
N LEU A 35 -10.94 25.53 15.53
CA LEU A 35 -10.82 24.69 14.35
C LEU A 35 -9.33 24.48 14.14
N GLN A 36 -8.85 23.28 14.47
CA GLN A 36 -7.44 23.01 14.35
C GLN A 36 -7.13 23.35 12.90
N PRO A 37 -6.20 24.28 12.61
CA PRO A 37 -5.74 24.46 11.25
C PRO A 37 -5.25 23.08 10.89
N GLN A 38 -6.05 22.38 10.08
CA GLN A 38 -5.91 20.99 9.73
C GLN A 38 -4.44 20.72 9.48
N SER A 39 -3.77 20.24 10.53
CA SER A 39 -2.37 19.94 10.45
C SER A 39 -2.32 18.96 9.28
N PRO A 40 -1.50 19.17 8.25
CA PRO A 40 -1.23 18.09 7.33
C PRO A 40 -0.35 17.08 8.08
N HIS A 41 -0.91 16.46 9.13
CA HIS A 41 -0.65 15.07 9.44
C HIS A 41 -0.87 14.35 8.11
N ARG A 42 0.05 13.47 7.75
CA ARG A 42 0.13 12.74 6.49
C ARG A 42 -1.17 11.99 6.17
N THR A 43 -2.17 12.74 5.77
CA THR A 43 -3.48 12.35 5.27
C THR A 43 -3.61 13.08 3.94
N SER A 44 -2.57 12.96 3.12
CA SER A 44 -2.86 12.60 1.74
C SER A 44 -3.64 11.31 1.89
N ILE A 45 -4.95 11.41 1.68
CA ILE A 45 -5.88 10.31 1.61
C ILE A 45 -5.26 9.27 0.68
N MET A 46 -4.62 8.28 1.29
CA MET A 46 -4.06 7.13 0.60
C MET A 46 -5.26 6.56 -0.14
N GLN A 47 -5.23 6.55 -1.47
CA GLN A 47 -6.34 6.13 -2.32
C GLN A 47 -6.51 4.60 -2.18
N SER A 48 -6.83 4.15 -0.98
CA SER A 48 -7.13 2.76 -0.70
C SER A 48 -8.62 2.60 -0.92
N GLY A 49 -8.99 1.92 -2.01
CA GLY A 49 -10.36 1.51 -2.25
C GLY A 49 -10.91 0.60 -1.15
N PHE A 50 -12.10 0.04 -1.36
CA PHE A 50 -12.73 -0.91 -0.44
C PHE A 50 -11.80 -2.09 -0.10
N ILE A 51 -11.45 -2.20 1.18
CA ILE A 51 -10.65 -3.28 1.75
C ILE A 51 -11.55 -4.20 2.58
N LYS A 52 -11.34 -5.51 2.45
CA LYS A 52 -12.05 -6.52 3.26
C LYS A 52 -11.09 -7.60 3.74
N SER A 53 -11.07 -7.81 5.05
CA SER A 53 -10.30 -8.88 5.67
C SER A 53 -10.90 -10.26 5.41
N ARG A 54 -10.06 -11.25 5.13
CA ARG A 54 -10.41 -12.66 4.89
C ARG A 54 -9.41 -13.59 5.58
N VAL A 55 -9.78 -14.84 5.83
CA VAL A 55 -8.86 -15.84 6.38
C VAL A 55 -7.90 -16.31 5.28
N ALA A 56 -6.60 -16.35 5.56
CA ALA A 56 -5.63 -16.91 4.62
C ALA A 56 -5.49 -18.43 4.82
N ALA A 57 -5.66 -19.18 3.73
CA ALA A 57 -5.48 -20.64 3.67
C ALA A 57 -4.02 -21.08 3.89
N GLY A 58 -3.08 -20.16 3.72
CA GLY A 58 -1.64 -20.40 3.77
C GLY A 58 -0.85 -19.12 3.59
N ALA A 59 0.42 -19.25 3.22
CA ALA A 59 1.27 -18.09 2.95
C ALA A 59 0.74 -17.29 1.75
N ILE A 60 0.74 -15.97 1.88
CA ILE A 60 0.41 -15.04 0.79
C ILE A 60 1.50 -13.96 0.78
N ALA A 61 2.22 -13.86 -0.33
CA ALA A 61 3.29 -12.88 -0.46
C ALA A 61 2.74 -11.43 -0.37
N PRO A 62 3.56 -10.47 0.09
CA PRO A 62 3.18 -9.06 0.03
C PRO A 62 3.04 -8.61 -1.44
N TRP A 63 2.11 -7.68 -1.70
CA TRP A 63 1.82 -7.17 -3.05
C TRP A 63 1.47 -8.25 -4.06
N SER A 64 0.72 -9.27 -3.65
CA SER A 64 0.34 -10.38 -4.51
C SER A 64 -1.18 -10.47 -4.67
N ILE A 65 -1.59 -11.14 -5.75
CA ILE A 65 -2.98 -11.39 -6.06
C ILE A 65 -3.44 -12.62 -5.28
N ALA A 66 -4.55 -12.50 -4.58
CA ALA A 66 -5.23 -13.60 -3.90
C ALA A 66 -6.40 -14.11 -4.73
N ALA A 67 -6.67 -15.41 -4.64
CA ALA A 67 -7.82 -16.08 -5.25
C ALA A 67 -8.79 -16.60 -4.18
N PHE A 68 -10.06 -16.72 -4.55
CA PHE A 68 -11.05 -17.37 -3.70
C PHE A 68 -10.77 -18.86 -3.61
N THR A 69 -10.92 -19.42 -2.40
CA THR A 69 -10.95 -20.88 -2.20
C THR A 69 -12.39 -21.39 -2.24
N GLY A 70 -12.58 -22.71 -2.13
CA GLY A 70 -13.92 -23.31 -2.00
C GLY A 70 -14.57 -23.10 -0.63
N ASN A 71 -13.84 -22.53 0.34
CA ASN A 71 -14.28 -22.37 1.72
C ASN A 71 -14.86 -20.98 1.98
N ARG A 72 -15.64 -20.85 3.06
CA ARG A 72 -16.30 -19.59 3.40
C ARG A 72 -15.30 -18.60 4.00
N ASN A 73 -15.24 -17.40 3.43
CA ASN A 73 -14.40 -16.28 3.88
C ASN A 73 -12.90 -16.57 3.87
N GLU A 74 -12.47 -17.49 3.01
CA GLU A 74 -11.07 -17.90 2.92
C GLU A 74 -10.50 -17.56 1.55
N VAL A 75 -9.21 -17.20 1.53
CA VAL A 75 -8.46 -16.81 0.34
C VAL A 75 -7.09 -17.47 0.37
N ALA A 76 -6.56 -17.79 -0.80
CA ALA A 76 -5.23 -18.34 -0.99
C ALA A 76 -4.47 -17.47 -1.99
N GLN A 77 -3.14 -17.59 -2.02
CA GLN A 77 -2.34 -16.98 -3.07
C GLN A 77 -2.79 -17.51 -4.44
N ALA A 78 -2.99 -16.60 -5.40
CA ALA A 78 -3.41 -17.00 -6.73
C ALA A 78 -2.26 -17.71 -7.45
N THR A 79 -2.58 -18.80 -8.16
CA THR A 79 -1.62 -19.66 -8.87
C THR A 79 -1.99 -19.77 -10.35
N GLY A 80 -2.18 -18.62 -10.99
CA GLY A 80 -2.54 -18.52 -12.40
C GLY A 80 -3.89 -17.87 -12.66
N SER A 81 -4.43 -18.12 -13.85
CA SER A 81 -5.59 -17.41 -14.39
C SER A 81 -6.87 -18.24 -14.51
N THR A 82 -6.91 -19.43 -13.90
CA THR A 82 -8.01 -20.39 -14.03
C THR A 82 -9.06 -20.27 -12.92
N THR A 83 -8.77 -19.54 -11.84
CA THR A 83 -9.65 -19.38 -10.68
C THR A 83 -10.11 -17.92 -10.53
N GLY A 84 -11.24 -17.73 -9.87
CA GLY A 84 -11.75 -16.40 -9.57
C GLY A 84 -10.82 -15.65 -8.61
N LEU A 85 -10.27 -14.53 -9.09
CA LEU A 85 -9.39 -13.66 -8.31
C LEU A 85 -10.21 -12.83 -7.32
N ALA A 86 -9.74 -12.73 -6.08
CA ALA A 86 -10.47 -12.13 -4.97
C ALA A 86 -10.09 -10.66 -4.71
N GLY A 87 -8.81 -10.33 -4.87
CA GLY A 87 -8.25 -9.01 -4.56
C GLY A 87 -6.73 -9.04 -4.49
N ILE A 88 -6.14 -7.91 -4.12
CA ILE A 88 -4.68 -7.74 -3.98
C ILE A 88 -4.34 -7.52 -2.50
N THR A 89 -3.25 -8.12 -2.04
CA THR A 89 -2.71 -7.91 -0.69
C THR A 89 -1.87 -6.65 -0.58
N ASP A 90 -1.83 -6.09 0.62
CA ASP A 90 -1.00 -4.95 0.96
C ASP A 90 0.49 -5.34 1.19
N TYR A 91 1.26 -4.38 1.69
CA TYR A 91 2.68 -4.53 2.00
C TYR A 91 2.98 -5.64 3.04
N LEU A 92 2.03 -5.99 3.92
CA LEU A 92 2.31 -6.89 5.03
C LEU A 92 2.32 -8.36 4.61
N GLY A 93 1.41 -8.74 3.71
CA GLY A 93 1.19 -10.13 3.34
C GLY A 93 0.89 -11.03 4.55
N ILE A 94 0.96 -12.35 4.36
CA ILE A 94 0.90 -13.36 5.43
C ILE A 94 2.01 -14.39 5.22
N ASP A 95 2.82 -14.57 6.25
CA ASP A 95 3.81 -15.64 6.28
C ASP A 95 3.16 -17.01 6.54
N ALA A 96 3.79 -18.09 6.07
CA ALA A 96 3.34 -19.47 6.25
C ALA A 96 3.12 -19.85 7.72
N VAL A 97 3.91 -19.26 8.62
CA VAL A 97 3.83 -19.49 10.07
C VAL A 97 2.56 -18.89 10.69
N CYS A 98 1.93 -17.96 9.97
CA CYS A 98 0.71 -17.25 10.34
C CYS A 98 -0.50 -17.68 9.49
N ALA A 99 -0.50 -18.91 8.96
CA ALA A 99 -1.69 -19.49 8.32
C ALA A 99 -2.92 -19.40 9.26
N ASP A 100 -4.13 -19.32 8.68
CA ASP A 100 -5.41 -19.10 9.36
C ASP A 100 -5.61 -17.71 10.00
N ARG A 101 -4.70 -16.77 9.76
CA ARG A 101 -4.86 -15.35 10.19
C ARG A 101 -5.61 -14.54 9.14
N MET A 102 -6.00 -13.33 9.55
CA MET A 102 -6.73 -12.40 8.69
C MET A 102 -5.74 -11.65 7.79
N VAL A 103 -5.97 -11.72 6.48
CA VAL A 103 -5.31 -10.91 5.46
C VAL A 103 -6.27 -9.84 4.96
N ASP A 104 -5.78 -8.64 4.75
CA ASP A 104 -6.53 -7.55 4.15
C ASP A 104 -6.38 -7.60 2.63
N LEU A 105 -7.52 -7.59 1.93
CA LEU A 105 -7.57 -7.55 0.48
C LEU A 105 -8.20 -6.26 0.01
N GLN A 106 -7.56 -5.61 -0.97
CA GLN A 106 -8.10 -4.47 -1.67
C GLN A 106 -8.93 -4.95 -2.88
N LEU A 107 -10.20 -4.54 -2.93
CA LEU A 107 -11.18 -5.06 -3.90
C LEU A 107 -11.63 -4.02 -4.93
N THR A 108 -11.26 -2.74 -4.78
CA THR A 108 -11.69 -1.66 -5.68
C THR A 108 -10.62 -0.58 -5.78
N GLU A 109 -10.83 0.35 -6.73
CA GLU A 109 -9.94 1.47 -7.05
C GLU A 109 -8.55 1.01 -7.49
N VAL A 110 -7.50 1.72 -7.08
CA VAL A 110 -6.12 1.43 -7.47
C VAL A 110 -5.45 0.67 -6.33
N ALA A 111 -4.95 -0.52 -6.64
CA ALA A 111 -4.18 -1.33 -5.71
C ALA A 111 -2.78 -1.57 -6.29
N ASP A 112 -1.79 -1.54 -5.42
CA ASP A 112 -0.40 -1.77 -5.78
C ASP A 112 -0.11 -3.27 -5.80
N VAL A 113 0.54 -3.75 -6.86
CA VAL A 113 0.87 -5.18 -7.02
C VAL A 113 2.27 -5.34 -7.59
N LYS A 114 2.93 -6.44 -7.24
CA LYS A 114 4.25 -6.78 -7.76
C LYS A 114 4.14 -7.37 -9.16
N ALA A 115 4.90 -6.82 -10.10
CA ALA A 115 5.01 -7.34 -11.46
C ALA A 115 5.84 -8.63 -11.52
N GLY A 116 5.29 -9.67 -12.14
CA GLY A 116 5.96 -10.93 -12.49
C GLY A 116 6.45 -10.97 -13.94
N GLY A 117 6.18 -9.92 -14.73
CA GLY A 117 6.55 -9.82 -16.15
C GLY A 117 6.62 -8.36 -16.63
N THR A 118 6.88 -8.17 -17.92
CA THR A 118 6.78 -6.85 -18.56
C THR A 118 5.31 -6.49 -18.80
N ILE A 119 4.90 -5.34 -18.30
CA ILE A 119 3.51 -4.86 -18.34
C ILE A 119 3.49 -3.46 -18.97
N ALA A 120 2.55 -3.24 -19.88
CA ALA A 120 2.28 -1.92 -20.44
C ALA A 120 0.98 -1.32 -19.85
N PRO A 121 0.83 0.01 -19.84
CA PRO A 121 -0.41 0.65 -19.42
C PRO A 121 -1.60 0.18 -20.27
N GLY A 122 -2.73 -0.11 -19.63
CA GLY A 122 -3.93 -0.62 -20.28
C GLY A 122 -3.95 -2.14 -20.48
N ASP A 123 -2.86 -2.86 -20.17
CA ASP A 123 -2.87 -4.31 -20.26
C ASP A 123 -3.80 -4.95 -19.22
N PRO A 124 -4.59 -5.97 -19.60
CA PRO A 124 -5.35 -6.76 -18.65
C PRO A 124 -4.40 -7.59 -17.79
N ILE A 125 -4.64 -7.61 -16.47
CA ILE A 125 -3.75 -8.26 -15.50
C ILE A 125 -4.38 -9.53 -14.93
N THR A 126 -3.57 -10.58 -14.86
CA THR A 126 -3.86 -11.83 -14.16
C THR A 126 -2.67 -12.22 -13.26
N SER A 127 -2.79 -13.33 -12.52
CA SER A 127 -1.74 -13.81 -11.63
C SER A 127 -0.83 -14.85 -12.31
N ASP A 128 0.44 -14.88 -11.91
CA ASP A 128 1.37 -15.97 -12.23
C ASP A 128 1.30 -17.11 -11.18
N ALA A 129 2.23 -18.06 -11.25
CA ALA A 129 2.31 -19.18 -10.31
C ALA A 129 2.63 -18.77 -8.86
N ASN A 130 3.15 -17.55 -8.66
CA ASN A 130 3.53 -16.98 -7.37
C ASN A 130 2.63 -15.80 -6.99
N GLY A 131 1.44 -15.64 -7.59
CA GLY A 131 0.54 -14.53 -7.31
C GLY A 131 1.05 -13.15 -7.76
N ALA A 132 2.14 -13.05 -8.50
CA ALA A 132 2.59 -11.79 -9.08
C ALA A 132 1.77 -11.43 -10.32
N ALA A 133 1.65 -10.14 -10.60
CA ALA A 133 0.88 -9.64 -11.74
C ALA A 133 1.60 -9.91 -13.06
N ILE A 134 0.89 -10.50 -14.01
CA ILE A 134 1.32 -10.71 -15.39
C ILE A 134 0.23 -10.28 -16.37
N LYS A 135 0.64 -9.95 -17.60
CA LYS A 135 -0.30 -9.67 -18.68
C LYS A 135 -1.14 -10.90 -18.99
N ALA A 136 -2.46 -10.73 -18.96
CA ALA A 136 -3.41 -11.75 -19.41
C ALA A 136 -3.35 -11.87 -20.94
N VAL A 137 -3.09 -13.08 -21.42
CA VAL A 137 -3.06 -13.40 -22.86
C VAL A 137 -4.31 -14.21 -23.19
N LYS A 138 -5.05 -13.79 -24.23
CA LYS A 138 -6.17 -14.57 -24.78
C LYS A 138 -5.65 -15.91 -25.29
N ALA A 139 -6.08 -17.00 -24.68
CA ALA A 139 -5.87 -18.35 -25.19
C ALA A 139 -7.16 -18.83 -25.87
N VAL A 140 -7.04 -19.41 -27.07
CA VAL A 140 -8.18 -19.91 -27.84
C VAL A 140 -8.89 -21.00 -27.04
N GLY A 141 -10.20 -20.84 -26.81
CA GLY A 141 -11.03 -21.80 -26.09
C GLY A 141 -10.80 -21.86 -24.57
N ALA A 142 -10.12 -20.87 -23.98
CA ALA A 142 -9.92 -20.79 -22.53
C ALA A 142 -10.44 -19.47 -21.96
N GLU A 143 -11.00 -19.56 -20.75
CA GLU A 143 -11.38 -18.40 -19.95
C GLU A 143 -10.19 -17.97 -19.09
N VAL A 144 -9.88 -16.67 -19.14
CA VAL A 144 -8.79 -16.07 -18.36
C VAL A 144 -9.38 -15.08 -17.39
N PHE A 145 -9.32 -15.41 -16.10
CA PHE A 145 -9.75 -14.51 -15.04
C PHE A 145 -8.72 -13.38 -14.86
N CYS A 146 -9.20 -12.15 -14.93
CA CYS A 146 -8.41 -10.94 -14.80
C CYS A 146 -8.87 -10.13 -13.58
N ILE A 147 -7.91 -9.56 -12.85
CA ILE A 147 -8.21 -8.75 -11.66
C ILE A 147 -8.53 -7.30 -12.02
N GLY A 148 -8.00 -6.82 -13.15
CA GLY A 148 -8.05 -5.41 -13.49
C GLY A 148 -7.18 -5.01 -14.67
N ILE A 149 -6.94 -3.70 -14.77
CA ILE A 149 -6.18 -3.07 -15.85
C ILE A 149 -4.97 -2.33 -15.27
N ALA A 150 -3.80 -2.49 -15.87
CA ALA A 150 -2.59 -1.77 -15.47
C ALA A 150 -2.71 -0.27 -15.75
N GLN A 151 -2.31 0.58 -14.79
CA GLN A 151 -2.28 2.03 -14.98
C GLN A 151 -0.90 2.55 -15.39
N GLU A 152 0.15 1.81 -15.04
CA GLU A 152 1.55 2.21 -15.21
C GLU A 152 2.36 1.09 -15.89
N PRO A 153 3.46 1.41 -16.60
CA PRO A 153 4.37 0.41 -17.10
C PRO A 153 5.20 -0.18 -15.95
N ALA A 154 5.46 -1.49 -15.99
CA ALA A 154 6.25 -2.16 -14.96
C ALA A 154 7.10 -3.29 -15.57
N VAL A 155 8.25 -3.59 -14.94
CA VAL A 155 9.03 -4.79 -15.22
C VAL A 155 9.09 -5.70 -13.99
N VAL A 156 9.61 -6.91 -14.17
CA VAL A 156 9.67 -7.94 -13.11
C VAL A 156 10.28 -7.37 -11.83
N GLY A 157 9.54 -7.48 -10.73
CA GLY A 157 9.96 -7.05 -9.41
C GLY A 157 9.45 -5.67 -8.99
N ASP A 158 9.00 -4.84 -9.93
CA ASP A 158 8.45 -3.52 -9.64
C ASP A 158 7.07 -3.62 -8.98
N VAL A 159 6.74 -2.64 -8.15
CA VAL A 159 5.40 -2.46 -7.59
C VAL A 159 4.72 -1.33 -8.35
N PHE A 160 3.53 -1.58 -8.89
CA PHE A 160 2.82 -0.65 -9.76
C PHE A 160 1.31 -0.67 -9.49
N GLY A 161 0.64 0.42 -9.89
CA GLY A 161 -0.80 0.58 -9.70
C GLY A 161 -1.64 -0.18 -10.73
N VAL A 162 -2.60 -0.97 -10.23
CA VAL A 162 -3.63 -1.64 -11.03
C VAL A 162 -5.01 -1.17 -10.63
N LEU A 163 -5.81 -0.78 -11.61
CA LEU A 163 -7.23 -0.52 -11.41
C LEU A 163 -7.96 -1.85 -11.21
N VAL A 164 -8.42 -2.10 -9.99
CA VAL A 164 -9.15 -3.31 -9.60
C VAL A 164 -10.55 -3.26 -10.19
N SER A 165 -10.77 -4.12 -11.18
CA SER A 165 -12.04 -4.30 -11.87
C SER A 165 -12.05 -5.74 -12.39
N PRO A 166 -12.54 -6.73 -11.63
CA PRO A 166 -12.49 -8.12 -12.04
C PRO A 166 -13.35 -8.38 -13.29
N PHE A 167 -12.79 -9.05 -14.29
CA PHE A 167 -13.50 -9.50 -15.49
C PHE A 167 -12.90 -10.79 -16.04
N VAL A 168 -13.64 -11.47 -16.92
CA VAL A 168 -13.16 -12.66 -17.64
C VAL A 168 -12.94 -12.30 -19.10
N ILE A 169 -11.80 -12.72 -19.62
CA ILE A 169 -11.53 -12.70 -21.05
C ILE A 169 -11.87 -14.10 -21.61
N THR A 170 -12.82 -14.16 -22.54
CA THR A 170 -13.14 -15.35 -23.32
C THR A 170 -12.69 -15.18 -24.78
N ALA A 171 -12.52 -16.28 -25.50
CA ALA A 171 -12.06 -16.33 -26.90
C ALA A 171 -13.24 -16.51 -27.87
#